data_AF-F3NGX3-F1
#
_entry.id   AF-F3NGX3-F1
#
_cell.length_a   1.000
_cell.length_b   1.000
_cell.length_c   1.000
_cell.angle_alpha   90.00
_cell.angle_beta   90.00
_cell.angle_gamma   90.00
#
_symmetry.space_group_name_H-M   'P 1'
#
loop_
_entity.id
_entity.type
_entity.pdbx_description
1 polymer ?
#
loop_
_entity_poly.entity_id
_entity_poly.type
_entity_poly.pdbx_seq_one_letter_code
_entity_poly.pdbx_strand_id
1 'polypeptide(L)'
;MAEHTTAAYGPGAGRLDDPAVEERLTRIDELLGHVEEASEPTARAAVEAVGALTEVYGEGLARILELADEALAARLAEDRLLGHLLVLHDLHPDPVERRAERAVDGLRTVVRESGGEIELTGIDDGVARVRLDVRGCGSTTAGLESAVREALLAAAPELSGVERVGDSERETAFVPLDTLALGPAEPQGSP
;
A
#
# COMPACT_ATOMS: atom_id res chain seq x y z
N MET A 1 13.28 47.81 -26.96
CA MET A 1 13.44 47.87 -25.49
C MET A 1 12.12 47.52 -24.85
N ALA A 2 11.86 46.23 -24.69
CA ALA A 2 10.74 45.73 -23.91
C ALA A 2 11.35 44.92 -22.76
N GLU A 3 11.15 45.41 -21.54
CA GLU A 3 11.62 44.79 -20.32
C GLU A 3 10.88 43.46 -20.12
N HIS A 4 11.60 42.35 -20.29
CA HIS A 4 11.19 41.09 -19.70
C HIS A 4 11.41 41.20 -18.19
N THR A 5 10.33 41.50 -17.46
CA THR A 5 10.24 41.19 -16.04
C THR A 5 10.25 39.68 -15.90
N THR A 6 11.44 39.11 -15.84
CA THR A 6 11.67 37.79 -15.25
C THR A 6 11.34 37.94 -13.77
N ALA A 7 10.08 37.64 -13.41
CA ALA A 7 9.72 37.44 -12.02
C ALA A 7 10.50 36.21 -11.54
N ALA A 8 11.55 36.46 -10.77
CA ALA A 8 12.32 35.43 -10.10
C ALA A 8 11.38 34.58 -9.23
N TYR A 9 11.28 33.29 -9.56
CA TYR A 9 10.64 32.29 -8.72
C TYR A 9 11.44 32.18 -7.41
N GLY A 10 10.98 32.85 -6.36
CA GLY A 10 11.54 32.74 -5.01
C GLY A 10 11.05 31.44 -4.35
N PRO A 11 11.92 30.65 -3.70
CA PRO A 11 11.52 29.45 -3.00
C PRO A 11 10.87 29.84 -1.66
N GLY A 12 9.59 29.46 -1.45
CA GLY A 12 9.01 29.45 -0.09
C GLY A 12 7.55 29.82 0.12
N ALA A 13 6.77 30.20 -0.90
CA ALA A 13 5.39 30.67 -0.69
C ALA A 13 4.28 29.86 -1.41
N GLY A 14 4.54 28.64 -1.89
CA GLY A 14 3.52 27.87 -2.62
C GLY A 14 3.76 26.39 -2.83
N ARG A 15 4.71 25.77 -2.11
CA ARG A 15 4.93 24.31 -2.15
C ARG A 15 4.26 23.68 -0.94
N LEU A 16 3.51 22.60 -1.16
CA LEU A 16 2.94 21.79 -0.09
C LEU A 16 4.05 20.92 0.51
N ASP A 17 4.10 20.83 1.82
CA ASP A 17 4.84 19.78 2.53
C ASP A 17 3.99 18.52 2.64
N ASP A 18 4.58 17.41 3.11
CA ASP A 18 3.90 16.11 3.18
C ASP A 18 2.58 16.18 3.97
N PRO A 19 2.49 16.81 5.16
CA PRO A 19 1.22 16.93 5.88
C PRO A 19 0.17 17.74 5.11
N ALA A 20 0.55 18.81 4.43
CA ALA A 20 -0.38 19.57 3.61
C ALA A 20 -0.85 18.77 2.38
N VAL A 21 0.00 17.89 1.82
CA VAL A 21 -0.42 16.95 0.76
C VAL A 21 -1.45 15.96 1.30
N GLU A 22 -1.22 15.36 2.46
CA GLU A 22 -2.17 14.43 3.10
C GLU A 22 -3.53 15.11 3.37
N GLU A 23 -3.53 16.36 3.83
CA GLU A 23 -4.76 17.16 4.00
C GLU A 23 -5.49 17.37 2.66
N ARG A 24 -4.75 17.62 1.57
CA ARG A 24 -5.35 17.73 0.24
C ARG A 24 -5.93 16.42 -0.27
N LEU A 25 -5.27 15.30 -0.01
CA LEU A 25 -5.79 13.98 -0.37
C LEU A 25 -7.10 13.70 0.38
N THR A 26 -7.12 13.96 1.70
CA THR A 26 -8.33 13.82 2.52
C THR A 26 -9.49 14.66 1.97
N ARG A 27 -9.19 15.92 1.60
CA ARG A 27 -10.18 16.81 1.00
C ARG A 27 -10.64 16.34 -0.38
N ILE A 28 -9.77 15.73 -1.18
CA ILE A 28 -10.14 15.14 -2.46
C ILE A 28 -11.14 14.00 -2.23
N ASP A 29 -10.87 13.11 -1.28
CA ASP A 29 -11.77 12.00 -0.94
C ASP A 29 -13.15 12.50 -0.48
N GLU A 30 -13.19 13.52 0.38
CA GLU A 30 -14.43 14.17 0.79
C GLU A 30 -15.19 14.74 -0.42
N LEU A 31 -14.52 15.47 -1.31
CA LEU A 31 -15.15 16.05 -2.49
C LEU A 31 -15.66 14.98 -3.46
N LEU A 32 -14.92 13.87 -3.62
CA LEU A 32 -15.37 12.73 -4.42
C LEU A 32 -16.63 12.11 -3.83
N GLY A 33 -16.72 11.97 -2.50
CA GLY A 33 -17.95 11.53 -1.83
C GLY A 33 -19.16 12.43 -2.15
N HIS A 34 -18.97 13.76 -2.21
CA HIS A 34 -20.04 14.67 -2.60
C HIS A 34 -20.43 14.54 -4.09
N VAL A 35 -19.47 14.20 -4.96
CA VAL A 35 -19.74 13.93 -6.38
C VAL A 35 -20.60 12.69 -6.54
N GLU A 36 -20.38 11.65 -5.73
CA GLU A 36 -21.18 10.42 -5.72
C GLU A 36 -22.65 10.66 -5.30
N GLU A 37 -22.89 11.64 -4.43
CA GLU A 37 -24.24 12.05 -4.01
C GLU A 37 -24.96 12.95 -5.03
N ALA A 38 -24.25 13.47 -6.03
CA ALA A 38 -24.82 14.35 -7.03
C ALA A 38 -25.76 13.61 -8.01
N SER A 39 -26.44 14.38 -8.87
CA SER A 39 -27.23 13.78 -9.94
C SER A 39 -26.34 12.99 -10.90
N GLU A 40 -26.84 11.85 -11.39
CA GLU A 40 -26.09 10.92 -12.25
C GLU A 40 -25.35 11.60 -13.43
N PRO A 41 -25.96 12.54 -14.18
CA PRO A 41 -25.25 13.24 -15.24
C PRO A 41 -24.11 14.14 -14.75
N THR A 42 -24.28 14.76 -13.57
CA THR A 42 -23.28 15.64 -12.96
C THR A 42 -22.11 14.84 -12.43
N ALA A 43 -22.41 13.74 -11.71
CA ALA A 43 -21.40 12.82 -11.19
C ALA A 43 -20.52 12.27 -12.31
N ARG A 44 -21.16 11.79 -13.40
CA ARG A 44 -20.44 11.28 -14.57
C ARG A 44 -19.55 12.33 -15.20
N ALA A 45 -20.06 13.54 -15.45
CA ALA A 45 -19.26 14.61 -16.05
C ALA A 45 -18.07 15.02 -15.17
N ALA A 46 -18.22 15.02 -13.84
CA ALA A 46 -17.14 15.31 -12.91
C ALA A 46 -16.05 14.23 -12.93
N VAL A 47 -16.45 12.94 -12.91
CA VAL A 47 -15.51 11.80 -13.00
C VAL A 47 -14.77 11.81 -14.34
N GLU A 48 -15.47 12.03 -15.45
CA GLU A 48 -14.87 12.17 -16.78
C GLU A 48 -13.85 13.32 -16.83
N ALA A 49 -14.16 14.47 -16.23
CA ALA A 49 -13.25 15.61 -16.18
C ALA A 49 -11.99 15.33 -15.35
N VAL A 50 -12.13 14.66 -14.20
CA VAL A 50 -10.99 14.25 -13.37
C VAL A 50 -10.14 13.21 -14.11
N GLY A 51 -10.75 12.22 -14.76
CA GLY A 51 -10.06 11.22 -15.57
C GLY A 51 -9.26 11.84 -16.72
N ALA A 52 -9.87 12.76 -17.48
CA ALA A 52 -9.16 13.47 -18.56
C ALA A 52 -7.98 14.31 -18.01
N LEU A 53 -8.12 14.88 -16.81
CA LEU A 53 -7.04 15.63 -16.19
C LEU A 53 -5.89 14.73 -15.74
N THR A 54 -6.19 13.58 -15.14
CA THR A 54 -5.17 12.62 -14.69
C THR A 54 -4.44 12.01 -15.89
N GLU A 55 -5.11 11.74 -17.00
CA GLU A 55 -4.47 11.31 -18.26
C GLU A 55 -3.44 12.33 -18.76
N VAL A 56 -3.79 13.63 -18.77
CA VAL A 56 -2.86 14.69 -19.19
C VAL A 56 -1.65 14.79 -18.26
N TYR A 57 -1.86 14.65 -16.95
CA TYR A 57 -0.75 14.65 -15.99
C TYR A 57 0.14 13.42 -16.12
N GLY A 58 -0.43 12.24 -16.34
CA GLY A 58 0.31 11.02 -16.63
C GLY A 58 1.20 11.17 -17.86
N GLU A 59 0.65 11.69 -18.97
CA GLU A 59 1.44 11.99 -20.18
C GLU A 59 2.57 13.00 -19.91
N GLY A 60 2.32 14.01 -19.06
CA GLY A 60 3.34 14.96 -18.64
C GLY A 60 4.49 14.29 -17.87
N LEU A 61 4.17 13.39 -16.95
CA LEU A 61 5.15 12.61 -16.18
C LEU A 61 5.94 11.65 -17.07
N ALA A 62 5.27 10.99 -18.02
CA ALA A 62 5.92 10.09 -18.98
C ALA A 62 7.00 10.82 -19.78
N ARG A 63 6.66 12.00 -20.33
CA ARG A 63 7.62 12.84 -21.06
C ARG A 63 8.78 13.32 -20.20
N ILE A 64 8.54 13.61 -18.92
CA ILE A 64 9.62 13.97 -17.98
C ILE A 64 10.59 12.78 -17.83
N LEU A 65 10.07 11.56 -17.67
CA LEU A 65 10.89 10.36 -17.56
C LEU A 65 11.65 10.03 -18.86
N GLU A 66 11.04 10.20 -20.02
CA GLU A 66 11.71 10.01 -21.32
C GLU A 66 12.90 10.95 -21.52
N LEU A 67 12.85 12.15 -20.93
CA LEU A 67 13.92 13.14 -20.99
C LEU A 67 14.93 13.00 -19.83
N ALA A 68 14.61 12.20 -18.81
CA ALA A 68 15.46 11.98 -17.66
C ALA A 68 16.56 10.95 -17.97
N ASP A 69 17.73 11.12 -17.36
CA ASP A 69 18.70 10.03 -17.27
C ASP A 69 18.32 9.04 -16.16
N GLU A 70 18.97 7.88 -16.14
CA GLU A 70 18.70 6.82 -15.16
C GLU A 70 18.86 7.31 -13.71
N ALA A 71 19.83 8.20 -13.46
CA ALA A 71 20.07 8.77 -12.13
C ALA A 71 18.93 9.71 -11.68
N LEU A 72 18.39 10.53 -12.58
CA LEU A 72 17.25 11.38 -12.29
C LEU A 72 15.98 10.55 -12.13
N ALA A 73 15.74 9.56 -13.00
CA ALA A 73 14.60 8.65 -12.89
C ALA A 73 14.58 7.94 -11.53
N ALA A 74 15.73 7.41 -11.08
CA ALA A 74 15.87 6.81 -9.76
C ALA A 74 15.55 7.79 -8.63
N ARG A 75 16.06 9.02 -8.69
CA ARG A 75 15.77 10.06 -7.68
C ARG A 75 14.28 10.45 -7.63
N LEU A 76 13.60 10.48 -8.78
CA LEU A 76 12.16 10.73 -8.83
C LEU A 76 11.37 9.57 -8.19
N ALA A 77 11.80 8.32 -8.41
CA ALA A 77 11.22 7.13 -7.80
C ALA A 77 11.54 6.98 -6.29
N GLU A 78 12.59 7.64 -5.81
CA GLU A 78 12.95 7.71 -4.39
C GLU A 78 12.13 8.74 -3.62
N ASP A 79 11.66 9.80 -4.28
CA ASP A 79 10.76 10.78 -3.68
C ASP A 79 9.39 10.13 -3.42
N ARG A 80 8.88 10.29 -2.19
CA ARG A 80 7.65 9.62 -1.77
C ARG A 80 6.46 10.02 -2.65
N LEU A 81 6.21 11.31 -2.83
CA LEU A 81 5.03 11.76 -3.57
C LEU A 81 5.16 11.40 -5.05
N LEU A 82 6.33 11.66 -5.64
CA LEU A 82 6.56 11.37 -7.05
C LEU A 82 6.51 9.86 -7.32
N GLY A 83 7.08 9.03 -6.45
CA GLY A 83 6.96 7.58 -6.53
C GLY A 83 5.51 7.12 -6.61
N HIS A 84 4.63 7.59 -5.71
CA HIS A 84 3.21 7.25 -5.74
C HIS A 84 2.51 7.74 -7.02
N LEU A 85 2.81 8.94 -7.50
CA LEU A 85 2.26 9.46 -8.76
C LEU A 85 2.72 8.63 -9.97
N LEU A 86 3.99 8.23 -10.01
CA LEU A 86 4.50 7.38 -11.08
C LEU A 86 3.82 6.02 -11.07
N VAL A 87 3.58 5.44 -9.89
CA VAL A 87 2.82 4.20 -9.73
C VAL A 87 1.38 4.36 -10.21
N LEU A 88 0.69 5.44 -9.80
CA LEU A 88 -0.69 5.73 -10.21
C LEU A 88 -0.87 5.79 -11.74
N HIS A 89 0.19 6.17 -12.46
CA HIS A 89 0.20 6.31 -13.90
C HIS A 89 0.88 5.15 -14.65
N ASP A 90 1.23 4.05 -13.96
CA ASP A 90 1.97 2.91 -14.55
C ASP A 90 3.34 3.29 -15.15
N LEU A 91 3.99 4.30 -14.59
CA LEU A 91 5.26 4.88 -15.06
C LEU A 91 6.45 4.60 -14.14
N HIS A 92 6.25 3.87 -13.04
CA HIS A 92 7.32 3.65 -12.09
C HIS A 92 8.45 2.78 -12.70
N PRO A 93 9.73 3.18 -12.59
CA PRO A 93 10.83 2.46 -13.25
C PRO A 93 11.12 1.10 -12.60
N ASP A 94 10.93 0.98 -11.28
CA ASP A 94 11.07 -0.30 -10.58
C ASP A 94 9.84 -1.19 -10.77
N PRO A 95 10.03 -2.50 -10.99
CA PRO A 95 8.95 -3.47 -11.01
C PRO A 95 8.32 -3.64 -9.61
N VAL A 96 7.16 -4.30 -9.57
CA VAL A 96 6.36 -4.50 -8.36
C VAL A 96 7.17 -5.12 -7.21
N GLU A 97 8.03 -6.10 -7.49
CA GLU A 97 8.82 -6.81 -6.50
C GLU A 97 9.79 -5.86 -5.80
N ARG A 98 10.49 -5.04 -6.58
CA ARG A 98 11.44 -4.06 -6.08
C ARG A 98 10.76 -2.98 -5.23
N ARG A 99 9.57 -2.53 -5.66
CA ARG A 99 8.78 -1.56 -4.88
C ARG A 99 8.31 -2.15 -3.56
N ALA A 100 7.81 -3.38 -3.59
CA ALA A 100 7.37 -4.10 -2.40
C ALA A 100 8.54 -4.35 -1.42
N GLU A 101 9.71 -4.75 -1.92
CA GLU A 101 10.94 -4.91 -1.13
C GLU A 101 11.32 -3.60 -0.42
N ARG A 102 11.32 -2.48 -1.15
CA ARG A 102 11.61 -1.15 -0.58
C ARG A 102 10.61 -0.75 0.50
N ALA A 103 9.33 -1.04 0.31
CA ALA A 103 8.29 -0.77 1.31
C ALA A 103 8.53 -1.56 2.60
N VAL A 104 8.85 -2.85 2.48
CA VAL A 104 9.21 -3.70 3.63
C VAL A 104 10.48 -3.21 4.31
N ASP A 105 11.50 -2.81 3.54
CA ASP A 105 12.74 -2.25 4.07
C ASP A 105 12.51 -0.99 4.90
N GLY A 106 11.59 -0.11 4.48
CA GLY A 106 11.20 1.08 5.22
C GLY A 106 10.58 0.78 6.59
N LEU A 107 9.91 -0.37 6.74
CA LEU A 107 9.28 -0.80 7.99
C LEU A 107 10.23 -1.54 8.93
N ARG A 108 11.39 -2.01 8.45
CA ARG A 108 12.33 -2.81 9.26
C ARG A 108 12.74 -2.13 10.57
N THR A 109 12.91 -0.81 10.59
CA THR A 109 13.24 -0.07 11.81
C THR A 109 12.12 -0.17 12.85
N VAL A 110 10.89 0.15 12.44
CA VAL A 110 9.70 0.12 13.32
C VAL A 110 9.43 -1.30 13.85
N VAL A 111 9.57 -2.30 12.98
CA VAL A 111 9.40 -3.72 13.35
C VAL A 111 10.47 -4.16 14.37
N ARG A 112 11.74 -3.76 14.18
CA ARG A 112 12.83 -4.06 15.12
C ARG A 112 12.65 -3.38 16.47
N GLU A 113 12.17 -2.14 16.50
CA GLU A 113 11.82 -1.44 17.75
C GLU A 113 10.74 -2.19 18.53
N SER A 114 9.87 -2.91 17.83
CA SER A 114 8.86 -3.81 18.42
C SER A 114 9.39 -5.21 18.74
N GLY A 115 10.71 -5.43 18.64
CA GLY A 115 11.37 -6.71 18.94
C GLY A 115 11.14 -7.80 17.89
N GLY A 116 10.79 -7.40 16.67
CA GLY A 116 10.47 -8.31 15.58
C GLY A 116 11.41 -8.24 14.38
N GLU A 117 11.08 -9.04 13.37
CA GLU A 117 11.71 -9.08 12.05
C GLU A 117 10.64 -9.15 10.95
N ILE A 118 10.90 -8.50 9.82
CA ILE A 118 10.04 -8.49 8.64
C ILE A 118 10.84 -8.80 7.38
N GLU A 119 10.27 -9.63 6.53
CA GLU A 119 10.87 -10.03 5.25
C GLU A 119 9.79 -10.29 4.20
N LEU A 120 9.94 -9.73 3.01
CA LEU A 120 9.15 -10.12 1.85
C LEU A 120 9.72 -11.45 1.32
N THR A 121 8.87 -12.49 1.29
CA THR A 121 9.28 -13.84 0.87
C THR A 121 9.02 -14.12 -0.60
N GLY A 122 8.13 -13.34 -1.22
CA GLY A 122 7.77 -13.46 -2.63
C GLY A 122 6.45 -12.76 -2.92
N ILE A 123 6.13 -12.68 -4.20
CA ILE A 123 4.82 -12.25 -4.71
C ILE A 123 4.33 -13.37 -5.63
N ASP A 124 3.19 -13.95 -5.31
CA ASP A 124 2.59 -15.06 -6.06
C ASP A 124 1.15 -14.68 -6.40
N ASP A 125 0.75 -14.79 -7.68
CA ASP A 125 -0.60 -14.47 -8.17
C ASP A 125 -1.14 -13.08 -7.71
N GLY A 126 -0.23 -12.09 -7.64
CA GLY A 126 -0.55 -10.73 -7.19
C GLY A 126 -0.66 -10.57 -5.67
N VAL A 127 -0.37 -11.60 -4.89
CA VAL A 127 -0.38 -11.56 -3.42
C VAL A 127 1.04 -11.49 -2.89
N ALA A 128 1.35 -10.44 -2.12
CA ALA A 128 2.64 -10.32 -1.45
C ALA A 128 2.68 -11.18 -0.18
N ARG A 129 3.66 -12.07 -0.08
CA ARG A 129 3.85 -12.94 1.08
C ARG A 129 4.93 -12.38 1.99
N VAL A 130 4.57 -12.04 3.22
CA VAL A 130 5.46 -11.42 4.20
C VAL A 130 5.66 -12.33 5.39
N ARG A 131 6.91 -12.60 5.75
CA ARG A 131 7.24 -13.17 7.05
C ARG A 131 7.36 -12.03 8.04
N LEU A 132 6.51 -12.05 9.05
CA LEU A 132 6.56 -11.11 10.17
C LEU A 132 6.74 -11.95 11.44
N ASP A 133 7.82 -11.74 12.18
CA ASP A 133 8.03 -12.31 13.52
C ASP A 133 8.01 -11.16 14.51
N VAL A 134 7.13 -11.18 15.50
CA VAL A 134 6.99 -10.10 16.49
C VAL A 134 6.81 -10.72 17.85
N ARG A 135 7.66 -10.35 18.79
CA ARG A 135 7.53 -10.77 20.18
C ARG A 135 6.60 -9.81 20.91
N GLY A 136 5.30 -10.10 20.94
CA GLY A 136 4.32 -9.20 21.57
C GLY A 136 2.93 -9.78 21.78
N CYS A 137 2.09 -9.02 22.50
CA CYS A 137 0.66 -9.30 22.66
C CYS A 137 -0.06 -9.19 21.30
N GLY A 138 -1.12 -9.97 21.09
CA GLY A 138 -1.81 -10.07 19.78
C GLY A 138 -2.27 -8.74 19.18
N SER A 139 -2.58 -7.72 20.00
CA SER A 139 -2.97 -6.38 19.54
C SER A 139 -1.85 -5.62 18.84
N THR A 140 -0.61 -5.72 19.32
CA THR A 140 0.57 -5.07 18.70
C THR A 140 0.89 -5.71 17.35
N THR A 141 0.67 -7.02 17.25
CA THR A 141 0.89 -7.77 16.00
C THR A 141 -0.11 -7.36 14.93
N ALA A 142 -1.41 -7.29 15.27
CA ALA A 142 -2.45 -6.88 14.33
C ALA A 142 -2.27 -5.46 13.78
N GLY A 143 -1.88 -4.50 14.63
CA GLY A 143 -1.60 -3.13 14.18
C GLY A 143 -0.41 -3.05 13.21
N LEU A 144 0.63 -3.84 13.45
CA LEU A 144 1.80 -3.91 12.58
C LEU A 144 1.47 -4.61 11.26
N GLU A 145 0.65 -5.66 11.27
CA GLU A 145 0.15 -6.30 10.05
C GLU A 145 -0.65 -5.34 9.17
N SER A 146 -1.53 -4.51 9.76
CA SER A 146 -2.24 -3.47 9.01
C SER A 146 -1.27 -2.47 8.40
N ALA A 147 -0.29 -1.97 9.16
CA ALA A 147 0.70 -1.03 8.65
C ALA A 147 1.55 -1.63 7.51
N VAL A 148 1.91 -2.91 7.61
CA VAL A 148 2.62 -3.64 6.54
C VAL A 148 1.76 -3.75 5.30
N ARG A 149 0.49 -4.13 5.45
CA ARG A 149 -0.47 -4.21 4.34
C ARG A 149 -0.63 -2.86 3.66
N GLU A 150 -0.86 -1.80 4.43
CA GLU A 150 -1.02 -0.43 3.92
C GLU A 150 0.22 0.03 3.16
N ALA A 151 1.41 -0.16 3.72
CA ALA A 151 2.66 0.22 3.06
C ALA A 151 2.89 -0.55 1.75
N LEU A 152 2.60 -1.85 1.73
CA LEU A 152 2.75 -2.67 0.52
C LEU A 152 1.73 -2.28 -0.55
N LEU A 153 0.46 -2.10 -0.21
CA LEU A 153 -0.57 -1.71 -1.18
C LEU A 153 -0.39 -0.27 -1.67
N ALA A 154 0.15 0.63 -0.84
CA ALA A 154 0.52 1.97 -1.29
C ALA A 154 1.70 1.94 -2.26
N ALA A 155 2.72 1.12 -1.95
CA ALA A 155 3.89 0.98 -2.80
C ALA A 155 3.66 0.14 -4.06
N ALA A 156 2.65 -0.73 -4.07
CA ALA A 156 2.33 -1.71 -5.11
C ALA A 156 0.81 -1.95 -5.19
N PRO A 157 0.02 -1.00 -5.72
CA PRO A 157 -1.45 -1.07 -5.76
C PRO A 157 -1.98 -2.15 -6.72
N GLU A 158 -1.17 -2.66 -7.63
CA GLU A 158 -1.52 -3.81 -8.46
C GLU A 158 -1.60 -5.14 -7.67
N LEU A 159 -1.13 -5.17 -6.42
CA LEU A 159 -1.27 -6.33 -5.57
C LEU A 159 -2.73 -6.55 -5.19
N SER A 160 -3.20 -7.78 -5.34
CA SER A 160 -4.54 -8.20 -4.92
C SER A 160 -4.64 -8.42 -3.40
N GLY A 161 -3.51 -8.56 -2.72
CA GLY A 161 -3.48 -8.72 -1.27
C GLY A 161 -2.08 -8.87 -0.67
N VAL A 162 -2.06 -8.94 0.65
CA VAL A 162 -0.86 -9.22 1.45
C VAL A 162 -1.20 -10.34 2.44
N GLU A 163 -0.35 -11.36 2.51
CA GLU A 163 -0.51 -12.53 3.37
C GLU A 163 0.72 -12.75 4.23
N ARG A 164 0.51 -13.17 5.49
CA ARG A 164 1.60 -13.50 6.40
C ARG A 164 2.00 -14.97 6.27
N VAL A 165 3.28 -15.22 6.01
CA VAL A 165 3.85 -16.57 6.02
C VAL A 165 3.91 -17.07 7.47
N GLY A 166 3.02 -17.98 7.82
CA GLY A 166 2.83 -18.47 9.19
C GLY A 166 1.39 -18.87 9.49
N ASP A 167 0.43 -18.38 8.70
CA ASP A 167 -1.00 -18.73 8.75
C ASP A 167 -1.43 -19.57 7.52
N SER A 168 -0.52 -20.36 6.94
CA SER A 168 -0.97 -21.50 6.13
C SER A 168 -1.68 -22.44 7.09
N GLU A 169 -2.99 -22.30 7.13
CA GLU A 169 -3.99 -23.18 7.71
C GLU A 169 -3.46 -23.94 8.93
N ARG A 170 -3.78 -23.45 10.13
CA ARG A 170 -4.37 -24.43 11.05
C ARG A 170 -5.54 -25.01 10.26
N GLU A 171 -5.34 -26.13 9.58
CA GLU A 171 -6.36 -27.15 9.52
C GLU A 171 -6.85 -27.21 10.96
N THR A 172 -8.00 -26.60 11.20
CA THR A 172 -8.78 -26.91 12.36
C THR A 172 -8.98 -28.41 12.19
N ALA A 173 -8.15 -29.19 12.89
CA ALA A 173 -8.33 -30.61 13.00
C ALA A 173 -9.73 -30.74 13.57
N PHE A 174 -10.69 -30.91 12.68
CA PHE A 174 -12.08 -31.04 13.03
C PHE A 174 -12.16 -32.40 13.68
N VAL A 175 -12.04 -32.43 15.00
CA VAL A 175 -12.24 -33.63 15.81
C VAL A 175 -13.76 -33.79 15.90
N PRO A 176 -14.38 -34.74 15.17
CA PRO A 176 -15.81 -34.95 15.28
C PRO A 176 -16.11 -35.35 16.72
N LEU A 177 -17.15 -34.79 17.33
CA LEU A 177 -17.52 -35.08 18.73
C LEU A 177 -17.73 -36.58 18.99
N ASP A 178 -18.02 -37.37 17.95
CA ASP A 178 -18.12 -38.84 18.02
C ASP A 178 -16.81 -39.53 18.40
N THR A 179 -15.66 -38.86 18.23
CA THR A 179 -14.33 -39.37 18.63
C THR A 179 -13.97 -39.04 20.08
N LEU A 180 -14.74 -38.17 20.75
CA LEU A 180 -14.58 -37.81 22.18
C LEU A 180 -15.53 -38.60 23.10
N ALA A 181 -16.30 -39.55 22.55
CA ALA A 181 -17.07 -40.48 23.35
C ALA A 181 -16.14 -41.45 24.09
N LEU A 182 -15.79 -41.06 25.31
CA LEU A 182 -15.24 -41.92 26.36
C LEU A 182 -15.92 -43.28 26.34
N GLY A 183 -15.14 -44.31 26.04
CA GLY A 183 -15.59 -45.70 26.13
C GLY A 183 -16.11 -46.02 27.54
N PRO A 184 -17.25 -46.69 27.67
CA PRO A 184 -17.81 -47.04 28.97
C PRO A 184 -16.91 -48.05 29.68
N ALA A 185 -16.68 -47.82 30.98
CA ALA A 185 -16.07 -48.82 31.86
C ALA A 185 -16.96 -50.08 31.89
N GLU A 186 -16.44 -51.20 31.39
CA GLU A 186 -17.12 -52.49 31.45
C GLU A 186 -17.22 -52.99 32.91
N PRO A 187 -18.37 -53.57 33.31
CA PRO A 187 -18.53 -54.20 34.61
C PRO A 187 -17.94 -55.62 34.56
N GLN A 188 -16.86 -55.88 35.29
CA GLN A 188 -16.38 -57.25 35.48
C GLN A 188 -17.01 -57.86 36.73
N GLY A 189 -18.02 -58.70 36.50
CA GLY A 189 -18.57 -59.62 37.49
C GLY A 189 -18.17 -61.08 37.21
N SER A 190 -17.49 -61.68 38.19
CA SER A 190 -17.48 -63.09 38.64
C SER A 190 -17.17 -64.23 37.65
N PRO A 191 -16.68 -65.38 38.15
CA PRO A 191 -17.42 -66.32 39.03
C PRO A 191 -17.07 -66.22 40.52
#